data_AF-A0A918SXV6-F1
#
_entry.id   AF-A0A918SXV6-F1
#
_cell.length_a   1.000
_cell.length_b   1.000
_cell.length_c   1.000
_cell.angle_alpha   90.00
_cell.angle_beta   90.00
_cell.angle_gamma   90.00
#
_symmetry.space_group_name_H-M   'P 1'
#
loop_
_entity.id
_entity.type
_entity.pdbx_description
1 polymer ?
#
loop_
_entity_poly.entity_id
_entity_poly.type
_entity_poly.pdbx_seq_one_letter_code
_entity_poly.pdbx_strand_id
1 'polypeptide(L)'
;MGPGASPVVPERGPGAPGGTGRPARLDTAAALLRAAARRDLPPALARTAAADPRLPARAAAAAGFADSALRAVLAAVLAGRGGERPLGSPGTRTAVAGAFADLLAADALVRTAARGGHLLPGAAGPWTTAADHLVPRLLPRATAGLLAALGADWLRQEHRHGVFHRHLQHLETTVRPGPPPTPPPRAAGEPPDALFTPGGPLPPPAPHRPGAVPGPDPLAGALRMAARRAAGPHAPALRDRFALLGAAFDGLGDGDGDGDPVRAGALGERYALLVSAASCAGVWAAATARDGAGFLAHPAWLLTALDRTATRLGLDGPRPAAPDPDRARLLLAEAVARVRGGLALGLGAAPSAGGRRPAAAP
;
A
#
# COMPACT_ATOMS: atom_id res chain seq x y z
N MET A 1 -45.48 68.00 11.55
CA MET A 1 -46.33 66.79 11.43
C MET A 1 -45.46 65.73 10.76
N GLY A 2 -45.12 64.57 11.34
CA GLY A 2 -45.61 63.87 12.53
C GLY A 2 -45.35 62.39 12.26
N PRO A 3 -44.43 61.70 12.96
CA PRO A 3 -43.85 60.45 12.47
C PRO A 3 -44.72 59.22 12.80
N GLY A 4 -44.84 58.29 11.85
CA GLY A 4 -45.46 56.99 12.02
C GLY A 4 -44.43 55.86 12.02
N ALA A 5 -43.75 55.64 13.15
CA ALA A 5 -42.88 54.48 13.33
C ALA A 5 -43.70 53.27 13.81
N SER A 6 -43.49 52.10 13.19
CA SER A 6 -43.96 50.80 13.68
C SER A 6 -42.93 49.71 13.34
N PRO A 7 -42.83 48.62 14.13
CA PRO A 7 -41.51 48.14 14.51
C PRO A 7 -41.00 46.94 13.71
N VAL A 8 -39.66 46.86 13.62
CA VAL A 8 -38.94 45.67 13.16
C VAL A 8 -39.14 44.53 14.16
N VAL A 9 -39.79 43.45 13.72
CA VAL A 9 -39.83 42.17 14.45
C VAL A 9 -38.65 41.32 13.97
N PRO A 10 -37.74 40.87 14.86
CA PRO A 10 -36.69 39.94 14.49
C PRO A 10 -37.24 38.50 14.54
N GLU A 11 -37.45 37.87 13.39
CA GLU A 11 -37.69 36.42 13.35
C GLU A 11 -36.44 35.65 13.80
N ARG A 12 -36.49 35.13 15.03
CA ARG A 12 -35.59 34.09 15.50
C ARG A 12 -36.08 32.73 15.01
N GLY A 13 -35.69 32.36 13.79
CA GLY A 13 -35.76 30.98 13.30
C GLY A 13 -34.71 30.08 13.99
N PRO A 14 -34.99 28.78 14.20
CA PRO A 14 -34.22 27.94 15.13
C PRO A 14 -32.88 27.47 14.57
N GLY A 15 -31.88 27.39 15.44
CA GLY A 15 -30.61 26.76 15.12
C GLY A 15 -30.71 25.22 15.09
N ALA A 16 -30.12 24.61 14.07
CA ALA A 16 -29.68 23.22 14.08
C ALA A 16 -28.34 23.12 13.34
N PRO A 17 -27.41 22.25 13.76
CA PRO A 17 -26.03 22.32 13.31
C PRO A 17 -25.86 21.78 11.89
N GLY A 18 -25.37 22.64 10.99
CA GLY A 18 -24.83 22.21 9.69
C GLY A 18 -23.68 21.24 9.94
N GLY A 19 -23.93 19.95 9.71
CA GLY A 19 -23.12 18.87 10.25
C GLY A 19 -21.64 18.95 9.85
N THR A 20 -20.76 18.76 10.83
CA THR A 20 -19.33 18.53 10.59
C THR A 20 -19.17 17.38 9.59
N GLY A 21 -18.74 17.72 8.37
CA GLY A 21 -18.50 16.77 7.28
C GLY A 21 -17.40 15.78 7.65
N ARG A 22 -17.80 14.69 8.31
CA ARG A 22 -16.90 13.70 8.92
C ARG A 22 -16.07 13.02 7.81
N PRO A 23 -14.74 13.15 7.76
CA PRO A 23 -13.89 12.52 6.73
C PRO A 23 -13.68 11.01 7.03
N ALA A 24 -14.79 10.30 7.23
CA ALA A 24 -14.89 9.15 8.12
C ALA A 24 -14.29 7.83 7.63
N ARG A 25 -13.73 7.75 6.41
CA ARG A 25 -13.31 6.47 5.78
C ARG A 25 -11.81 6.32 5.52
N LEU A 26 -11.08 7.40 5.25
CA LEU A 26 -9.60 7.36 5.30
C LEU A 26 -9.11 7.12 6.74
N ASP A 27 -9.84 7.68 7.71
CA ASP A 27 -9.63 7.40 9.13
C ASP A 27 -9.77 5.91 9.45
N THR A 28 -10.57 5.14 8.70
CA THR A 28 -10.79 3.70 8.93
C THR A 28 -9.59 2.85 8.54
N ALA A 29 -8.94 3.11 7.41
CA ALA A 29 -7.70 2.42 7.06
C ALA A 29 -6.58 2.79 8.05
N ALA A 30 -6.48 4.07 8.42
CA ALA A 30 -5.58 4.52 9.48
C ALA A 30 -5.96 3.97 10.87
N ALA A 31 -7.23 3.70 11.14
CA ALA A 31 -7.71 3.09 12.38
C ALA A 31 -7.43 1.60 12.41
N LEU A 32 -7.51 0.88 11.29
CA LEU A 32 -7.07 -0.51 11.17
C LEU A 32 -5.56 -0.64 11.36
N LEU A 33 -4.76 0.28 10.78
CA LEU A 33 -3.32 0.37 11.06
C LEU A 33 -3.04 0.65 12.56
N ARG A 34 -3.80 1.57 13.18
CA ARG A 34 -3.73 1.86 14.62
C ARG A 34 -4.24 0.70 15.50
N ALA A 35 -5.19 -0.11 15.04
CA ALA A 35 -5.74 -1.26 15.74
C ALA A 35 -4.82 -2.48 15.63
N ALA A 36 -4.16 -2.68 14.49
CA ALA A 36 -3.08 -3.67 14.32
C ALA A 36 -1.93 -3.39 15.30
N ALA A 37 -1.57 -2.11 15.50
CA ALA A 37 -0.63 -1.71 16.54
C ALA A 37 -1.12 -1.95 17.99
N ARG A 38 -2.44 -2.10 18.22
CA ARG A 38 -3.07 -2.28 19.55
C ARG A 38 -3.53 -3.72 19.88
N ARG A 39 -3.55 -4.62 18.89
CA ARG A 39 -3.89 -6.07 18.98
C ARG A 39 -5.38 -6.46 19.03
N ASP A 40 -6.33 -5.51 18.93
CA ASP A 40 -7.78 -5.80 18.93
C ASP A 40 -8.33 -6.29 17.56
N LEU A 41 -7.53 -7.09 16.83
CA LEU A 41 -7.64 -7.17 15.37
C LEU A 41 -8.85 -7.97 14.83
N PRO A 42 -9.17 -9.20 15.29
CA PRO A 42 -10.25 -9.99 14.69
C PRO A 42 -11.63 -9.28 14.72
N PRO A 43 -12.11 -8.72 15.85
CA PRO A 43 -13.38 -8.00 15.86
C PRO A 43 -13.29 -6.64 15.17
N ALA A 44 -12.12 -6.01 15.04
CA ALA A 44 -11.94 -4.80 14.25
C ALA A 44 -12.04 -5.07 12.74
N LEU A 45 -11.41 -6.15 12.25
CA LEU A 45 -11.50 -6.60 10.86
C LEU A 45 -12.93 -7.00 10.49
N ALA A 46 -13.57 -7.84 11.31
CA ALA A 46 -14.95 -8.27 11.06
C ALA A 46 -15.93 -7.09 11.01
N ARG A 47 -15.86 -6.17 11.99
CA ARG A 47 -16.69 -4.95 11.99
C ARG A 47 -16.40 -4.04 10.80
N THR A 48 -15.15 -3.89 10.39
CA THR A 48 -14.78 -2.99 9.28
C THR A 48 -15.19 -3.56 7.92
N ALA A 49 -14.96 -4.85 7.68
CA ALA A 49 -15.39 -5.53 6.47
C ALA A 49 -16.93 -5.60 6.36
N ALA A 50 -17.64 -5.74 7.48
CA ALA A 50 -19.10 -5.66 7.52
C ALA A 50 -19.63 -4.24 7.32
N ALA A 51 -18.91 -3.21 7.80
CA ALA A 51 -19.32 -1.81 7.66
C ALA A 51 -19.10 -1.23 6.25
N ASP A 52 -18.04 -1.64 5.55
CA ASP A 52 -17.83 -1.29 4.14
C ASP A 52 -17.00 -2.38 3.43
N PRO A 53 -17.64 -3.27 2.63
CA PRO A 53 -16.94 -4.33 1.91
C PRO A 53 -16.01 -3.81 0.80
N ARG A 54 -16.04 -2.50 0.50
CA ARG A 54 -15.08 -1.86 -0.42
C ARG A 54 -13.75 -1.52 0.25
N LEU A 55 -13.63 -1.60 1.57
CA LEU A 55 -12.36 -1.35 2.26
C LEU A 55 -11.48 -2.62 2.27
N PRO A 56 -10.21 -2.55 1.80
CA PRO A 56 -9.28 -3.68 1.82
C PRO A 56 -8.74 -3.89 3.24
N ALA A 57 -9.62 -4.33 4.14
CA ALA A 57 -9.40 -4.33 5.58
C ALA A 57 -8.30 -5.32 6.00
N ARG A 58 -8.27 -6.52 5.40
CA ARG A 58 -7.25 -7.54 5.71
C ARG A 58 -5.89 -7.07 5.19
N ALA A 59 -5.86 -6.52 3.98
CA ALA A 59 -4.66 -5.97 3.38
C ALA A 59 -4.07 -4.82 4.23
N ALA A 60 -4.91 -3.89 4.70
CA ALA A 60 -4.49 -2.80 5.57
C ALA A 60 -3.92 -3.31 6.91
N ALA A 61 -4.54 -4.33 7.52
CA ALA A 61 -4.02 -4.95 8.74
C ALA A 61 -2.66 -5.65 8.53
N ALA A 62 -2.50 -6.40 7.44
CA ALA A 62 -1.22 -7.01 7.08
C ALA A 62 -0.13 -5.95 6.86
N ALA A 63 -0.43 -4.86 6.13
CA ALA A 63 0.51 -3.75 5.95
C ALA A 63 0.95 -3.13 7.31
N GLY A 64 0.02 -2.96 8.26
CA GLY A 64 0.32 -2.44 9.59
C GLY A 64 1.22 -3.35 10.45
N PHE A 65 1.02 -4.66 10.38
CA PHE A 65 1.91 -5.60 11.06
C PHE A 65 3.29 -5.68 10.41
N ALA A 66 3.38 -5.63 9.08
CA ALA A 66 4.65 -5.64 8.37
C ALA A 66 5.47 -4.35 8.61
N ASP A 67 4.82 -3.17 8.68
CA ASP A 67 5.46 -1.93 9.15
C ASP A 67 6.04 -2.11 10.55
N SER A 68 5.23 -2.62 11.48
CA SER A 68 5.64 -2.82 12.88
C SER A 68 6.78 -3.83 13.02
N ALA A 69 6.76 -4.91 12.26
CA ALA A 69 7.82 -5.91 12.21
C ALA A 69 9.12 -5.34 11.62
N LEU A 70 9.06 -4.73 10.43
CA LEU A 70 10.23 -4.12 9.78
C LEU A 70 10.83 -2.99 10.63
N ARG A 71 9.99 -2.19 11.30
CA ARG A 71 10.40 -1.18 12.28
C ARG A 71 11.11 -1.79 13.48
N ALA A 72 10.60 -2.88 14.04
CA ALA A 72 11.24 -3.55 15.18
C ALA A 72 12.65 -4.07 14.82
N VAL A 73 12.81 -4.68 13.64
CA VAL A 73 14.12 -5.08 13.11
C VAL A 73 15.05 -3.89 12.96
N LEU A 74 14.60 -2.84 12.27
CA LEU A 74 15.42 -1.63 12.03
C LEU A 74 15.80 -0.93 13.35
N ALA A 75 14.88 -0.84 14.31
CA ALA A 75 15.14 -0.26 15.62
C ALA A 75 16.17 -1.07 16.43
N ALA A 76 16.05 -2.41 16.46
CA ALA A 76 17.00 -3.30 17.11
C ALA A 76 18.41 -3.19 16.49
N VAL A 77 18.47 -3.17 15.16
CA VAL A 77 19.71 -2.96 14.38
C VAL A 77 20.36 -1.61 14.69
N LEU A 78 19.57 -0.54 14.83
CA LEU A 78 20.06 0.81 15.14
C LEU A 78 20.47 0.97 16.61
N ALA A 79 19.91 0.18 17.52
CA ALA A 79 20.22 0.20 18.95
C ALA A 79 21.47 -0.63 19.31
N GLY A 80 21.90 -1.54 18.44
CA GLY A 80 23.05 -2.43 18.66
C GLY A 80 24.37 -1.70 18.87
N ARG A 81 24.82 -1.58 20.12
CA ARG A 81 26.19 -1.22 20.50
C ARG A 81 26.95 -2.52 20.81
N GLY A 82 27.93 -2.92 20.00
CA GLY A 82 28.73 -4.12 20.30
C GLY A 82 29.40 -4.88 19.14
N GLY A 83 29.90 -4.20 18.11
CA GLY A 83 30.78 -4.84 17.10
C GLY A 83 30.08 -5.45 15.88
N GLU A 84 29.10 -6.32 16.06
CA GLU A 84 28.41 -6.97 14.94
C GLU A 84 27.22 -6.15 14.44
N ARG A 85 27.33 -5.63 13.21
CA ARG A 85 26.26 -4.86 12.54
C ARG A 85 25.42 -5.84 11.70
N PRO A 86 24.13 -6.08 11.99
CA PRO A 86 23.33 -7.01 11.17
C PRO A 86 23.12 -6.51 9.72
N LEU A 87 23.17 -5.18 9.49
CA LEU A 87 23.23 -4.59 8.13
C LEU A 87 24.61 -4.64 7.47
N GLY A 88 25.60 -5.32 8.08
CA GLY A 88 26.96 -5.44 7.56
C GLY A 88 27.03 -6.29 6.29
N SER A 89 26.20 -7.33 6.16
CA SER A 89 26.18 -8.18 4.97
C SER A 89 25.40 -7.52 3.80
N PRO A 90 25.82 -7.70 2.54
CA PRO A 90 25.04 -7.30 1.37
C PRO A 90 23.67 -8.02 1.29
N GLY A 91 23.60 -9.28 1.75
CA GLY A 91 22.38 -10.08 1.77
C GLY A 91 21.30 -9.48 2.66
N THR A 92 21.65 -9.12 3.90
CA THR A 92 20.70 -8.53 4.86
C THR A 92 20.22 -7.14 4.39
N ARG A 93 21.10 -6.33 3.79
CA ARG A 93 20.68 -5.05 3.17
C ARG A 93 19.69 -5.26 2.03
N THR A 94 19.94 -6.24 1.17
CA THR A 94 19.05 -6.62 0.06
C THR A 94 17.71 -7.14 0.56
N ALA A 95 17.69 -7.97 1.62
CA ALA A 95 16.47 -8.48 2.22
C ALA A 95 15.62 -7.36 2.86
N VAL A 96 16.23 -6.45 3.61
CA VAL A 96 15.56 -5.27 4.19
C VAL A 96 14.99 -4.37 3.10
N ALA A 97 15.76 -4.06 2.05
CA ALA A 97 15.29 -3.25 0.93
C ALA A 97 14.14 -3.94 0.17
N GLY A 98 14.22 -5.26 -0.04
CA GLY A 98 13.17 -6.05 -0.68
C GLY A 98 11.87 -6.10 0.15
N ALA A 99 11.98 -6.27 1.47
CA ALA A 99 10.83 -6.23 2.37
C ALA A 99 10.18 -4.83 2.44
N PHE A 100 11.00 -3.78 2.43
CA PHE A 100 10.52 -2.39 2.35
C PHE A 100 9.81 -2.12 1.01
N ALA A 101 10.36 -2.58 -0.11
CA ALA A 101 9.71 -2.46 -1.42
C ALA A 101 8.37 -3.22 -1.50
N ASP A 102 8.29 -4.43 -0.93
CA ASP A 102 7.04 -5.19 -0.86
C ASP A 102 5.99 -4.49 0.02
N LEU A 103 6.40 -3.84 1.12
CA LEU A 103 5.51 -3.02 1.96
C LEU A 103 5.01 -1.76 1.23
N LEU A 104 5.88 -1.09 0.47
CA LEU A 104 5.50 0.07 -0.34
C LEU A 104 4.51 -0.35 -1.45
N ALA A 105 4.73 -1.49 -2.10
CA ALA A 105 3.82 -2.04 -3.10
C ALA A 105 2.46 -2.45 -2.50
N ALA A 106 2.46 -3.07 -1.33
CA ALA A 106 1.25 -3.39 -0.59
C ALA A 106 0.45 -2.12 -0.23
N ASP A 107 1.10 -1.09 0.34
CA ASP A 107 0.43 0.17 0.69
C ASP A 107 -0.02 0.96 -0.56
N ALA A 108 0.69 0.84 -1.69
CA ALA A 108 0.23 1.37 -2.98
C ALA A 108 -1.10 0.75 -3.42
N LEU A 109 -1.20 -0.59 -3.39
CA LEU A 109 -2.42 -1.31 -3.76
C LEU A 109 -3.56 -1.02 -2.76
N VAL A 110 -3.29 -1.07 -1.45
CA VAL A 110 -4.27 -0.78 -0.39
C VAL A 110 -4.84 0.64 -0.55
N ARG A 111 -4.00 1.64 -0.80
CA ARG A 111 -4.46 3.02 -1.01
C ARG A 111 -5.20 3.18 -2.33
N THR A 112 -4.73 2.54 -3.41
CA THR A 112 -5.40 2.59 -4.72
C THR A 112 -6.80 2.00 -4.64
N ALA A 113 -6.97 0.83 -4.01
CA ALA A 113 -8.29 0.23 -3.77
C ALA A 113 -9.18 1.13 -2.90
N ALA A 114 -8.68 1.61 -1.76
CA ALA A 114 -9.44 2.46 -0.85
C ALA A 114 -9.85 3.81 -1.49
N ARG A 115 -8.97 4.46 -2.25
CA ARG A 115 -9.27 5.69 -3.00
C ARG A 115 -10.19 5.42 -4.20
N GLY A 116 -10.07 4.24 -4.82
CA GLY A 116 -10.97 3.74 -5.85
C GLY A 116 -12.43 3.74 -5.39
N GLY A 117 -12.71 3.32 -4.15
CA GLY A 117 -14.08 3.34 -3.60
C GLY A 117 -14.74 4.73 -3.55
N HIS A 118 -13.94 5.81 -3.61
CA HIS A 118 -14.41 7.20 -3.69
C HIS A 118 -14.43 7.74 -5.13
N LEU A 119 -13.40 7.43 -5.92
CA LEU A 119 -13.16 8.07 -7.23
C LEU A 119 -13.71 7.26 -8.42
N LEU A 120 -13.71 5.93 -8.32
CA LEU A 120 -14.10 4.99 -9.37
C LEU A 120 -14.91 3.83 -8.75
N PRO A 121 -16.07 4.10 -8.10
CA PRO A 121 -16.78 3.12 -7.27
C PRO A 121 -17.30 1.89 -8.05
N GLY A 122 -17.39 1.96 -9.38
CA GLY A 122 -17.71 0.82 -10.24
C GLY A 122 -16.53 -0.12 -10.54
N ALA A 123 -15.29 0.38 -10.54
CA ALA A 123 -14.08 -0.42 -10.79
C ALA A 123 -13.34 -0.84 -9.51
N ALA A 124 -13.67 -0.23 -8.36
CA ALA A 124 -12.94 -0.43 -7.11
C ALA A 124 -13.06 -1.84 -6.50
N GLY A 125 -14.16 -2.56 -6.74
CA GLY A 125 -14.43 -3.87 -6.13
C GLY A 125 -13.31 -4.89 -6.39
N PRO A 126 -12.97 -5.18 -7.66
CA PRO A 126 -11.85 -6.05 -8.02
C PRO A 126 -10.50 -5.64 -7.39
N TRP A 127 -10.23 -4.34 -7.21
CA TRP A 127 -8.98 -3.88 -6.58
C TRP A 127 -8.96 -4.15 -5.06
N THR A 128 -10.10 -3.99 -4.39
CA THR A 128 -10.25 -4.35 -2.98
C THR A 128 -10.06 -5.85 -2.78
N THR A 129 -10.68 -6.69 -3.62
CA THR A 129 -10.47 -8.13 -3.58
C THR A 129 -9.02 -8.50 -3.89
N ALA A 130 -8.39 -7.88 -4.89
CA ALA A 130 -6.97 -8.06 -5.19
C ALA A 130 -6.05 -7.69 -4.02
N ALA A 131 -6.33 -6.60 -3.31
CA ALA A 131 -5.58 -6.19 -2.14
C ALA A 131 -5.73 -7.21 -0.99
N ASP A 132 -6.97 -7.57 -0.62
CA ASP A 132 -7.26 -8.52 0.44
C ASP A 132 -6.77 -9.94 0.14
N HIS A 133 -6.62 -10.29 -1.13
CA HIS A 133 -6.00 -11.53 -1.59
C HIS A 133 -4.46 -11.48 -1.52
N LEU A 134 -3.83 -10.52 -2.23
CA LEU A 134 -2.39 -10.50 -2.44
C LEU A 134 -1.61 -10.09 -1.18
N VAL A 135 -2.03 -9.04 -0.49
CA VAL A 135 -1.21 -8.43 0.57
C VAL A 135 -0.97 -9.39 1.74
N PRO A 136 -1.96 -10.16 2.23
CA PRO A 136 -1.73 -11.21 3.23
C PRO A 136 -0.93 -12.43 2.72
N ARG A 137 -0.76 -12.61 1.39
CA ARG A 137 0.13 -13.63 0.80
C ARG A 137 1.56 -13.13 0.61
N LEU A 138 1.71 -11.82 0.39
CA LEU A 138 2.97 -11.14 0.07
C LEU A 138 3.80 -10.86 1.33
N LEU A 139 3.19 -10.23 2.33
CA LEU A 139 3.92 -9.65 3.47
C LEU A 139 4.46 -10.67 4.49
N PRO A 140 3.81 -11.82 4.78
CA PRO A 140 4.43 -12.85 5.61
C PRO A 140 5.71 -13.39 4.97
N ARG A 141 5.69 -13.66 3.65
CA ARG A 141 6.88 -14.14 2.91
C ARG A 141 8.03 -13.11 2.91
N ALA A 142 7.72 -11.83 2.75
CA ALA A 142 8.70 -10.76 2.87
C ALA A 142 9.34 -10.70 4.27
N THR A 143 8.54 -10.91 5.30
CA THR A 143 8.96 -10.88 6.72
C THR A 143 9.72 -12.14 7.13
N ALA A 144 9.37 -13.31 6.61
CA ALA A 144 10.10 -14.56 6.78
C ALA A 144 11.46 -14.54 6.04
N GLY A 145 11.52 -13.95 4.83
CA GLY A 145 12.77 -13.72 4.13
C GLY A 145 13.71 -12.75 4.89
N LEU A 146 13.14 -11.78 5.60
CA LEU A 146 13.88 -10.90 6.49
C LEU A 146 14.47 -11.66 7.70
N LEU A 147 13.70 -12.56 8.34
CA LEU A 147 14.22 -13.43 9.39
C LEU A 147 15.41 -14.27 8.91
N ALA A 148 15.27 -14.95 7.77
CA ALA A 148 16.32 -15.79 7.21
C ALA A 148 17.61 -14.99 6.97
N ALA A 149 17.49 -13.74 6.50
CA ALA A 149 18.64 -12.85 6.25
C ALA A 149 19.23 -12.18 7.51
N LEU A 150 18.57 -12.28 8.68
CA LEU A 150 19.09 -11.85 9.98
C LEU A 150 19.84 -12.98 10.71
N GLY A 151 19.63 -14.23 10.30
CA GLY A 151 20.35 -15.41 10.81
C GLY A 151 19.85 -15.94 12.15
N ALA A 152 20.38 -17.11 12.54
CA ALA A 152 19.94 -17.86 13.72
C ALA A 152 20.16 -17.08 15.04
N ASP A 153 21.19 -16.24 15.11
CA ASP A 153 21.53 -15.48 16.33
C ASP A 153 20.50 -14.42 16.67
N TRP A 154 19.77 -13.94 15.66
CA TRP A 154 18.64 -13.06 15.85
C TRP A 154 17.45 -13.81 16.48
N LEU A 155 17.20 -15.06 16.07
CA LEU A 155 16.18 -15.93 16.69
C LEU A 155 16.51 -16.26 18.16
N ARG A 156 17.80 -16.43 18.49
CA ARG A 156 18.25 -16.72 19.87
C ARG A 156 18.01 -15.56 20.87
N GLN A 157 17.72 -14.35 20.38
CA GLN A 157 17.48 -13.17 21.24
C GLN A 157 15.98 -12.87 21.44
N GLU A 158 15.16 -13.92 21.59
CA GLU A 158 13.69 -13.84 21.62
C GLU A 158 13.14 -12.77 22.60
N HIS A 159 13.72 -12.62 23.79
CA HIS A 159 13.31 -11.60 24.76
C HIS A 159 13.48 -10.14 24.28
N ARG A 160 14.44 -9.88 23.37
CA ARG A 160 14.66 -8.55 22.77
C ARG A 160 13.76 -8.30 21.55
N HIS A 161 13.39 -9.36 20.83
CA HIS A 161 12.66 -9.27 19.57
C HIS A 161 11.21 -9.78 19.62
N GLY A 162 10.70 -10.13 20.81
CA GLY A 162 9.37 -10.73 21.00
C GLY A 162 8.17 -9.87 20.55
N VAL A 163 8.37 -8.60 20.20
CA VAL A 163 7.39 -7.75 19.49
C VAL A 163 7.30 -8.14 18.01
N PHE A 164 8.44 -8.34 17.35
CA PHE A 164 8.50 -8.79 15.94
C PHE A 164 7.87 -10.17 15.77
N HIS A 165 8.29 -11.16 16.56
CA HIS A 165 7.79 -12.54 16.45
C HIS A 165 6.26 -12.58 16.59
N ARG A 166 5.71 -11.74 17.46
CA ARG A 166 4.26 -11.60 17.64
C ARG A 166 3.59 -11.00 16.42
N HIS A 167 4.16 -9.96 15.81
CA HIS A 167 3.61 -9.38 14.58
C HIS A 167 3.70 -10.34 13.39
N LEU A 168 4.78 -11.11 13.27
CA LEU A 168 4.88 -12.19 12.27
C LEU A 168 3.82 -13.28 12.51
N GLN A 169 3.65 -13.74 13.75
CA GLN A 169 2.62 -14.73 14.08
C GLN A 169 1.21 -14.20 13.75
N HIS A 170 0.91 -12.91 13.98
CA HIS A 170 -0.37 -12.32 13.59
C HIS A 170 -0.53 -12.24 12.06
N LEU A 171 0.54 -11.92 11.32
CA LEU A 171 0.56 -11.94 9.85
C LEU A 171 0.22 -13.33 9.30
N GLU A 172 0.82 -14.37 9.85
CA GLU A 172 0.69 -15.75 9.36
C GLU A 172 -0.62 -16.43 9.79
N THR A 173 -1.10 -16.17 11.01
CA THR A 173 -2.24 -16.91 11.60
C THR A 173 -3.55 -16.15 11.58
N THR A 174 -3.51 -14.82 11.72
CA THR A 174 -4.71 -13.99 11.95
C THR A 174 -5.22 -13.35 10.65
N VAL A 175 -4.32 -12.84 9.80
CA VAL A 175 -4.71 -12.18 8.56
C VAL A 175 -4.76 -13.19 7.40
N ARG A 176 -5.84 -13.95 7.31
CA ARG A 176 -6.05 -14.90 6.20
C ARG A 176 -6.27 -14.16 4.87
N PRO A 177 -5.67 -14.61 3.75
CA PRO A 177 -5.97 -14.07 2.42
C PRO A 177 -7.46 -14.15 2.06
N GLY A 178 -7.95 -13.15 1.33
CA GLY A 178 -9.24 -13.21 0.64
C GLY A 178 -9.24 -14.16 -0.56
N PRO A 179 -10.41 -14.42 -1.18
CA PRO A 179 -10.50 -15.18 -2.42
C PRO A 179 -9.74 -14.48 -3.56
N PRO A 180 -9.24 -15.21 -4.57
CA PRO A 180 -8.64 -14.60 -5.75
C PRO A 180 -9.67 -13.69 -6.46
N PRO A 181 -9.26 -12.50 -6.93
CA PRO A 181 -10.14 -11.60 -7.67
C PRO A 181 -10.47 -12.15 -9.05
N THR A 182 -11.72 -11.98 -9.49
CA THR A 182 -12.07 -12.10 -10.92
C THR A 182 -11.57 -10.85 -11.66
N PRO A 183 -10.75 -10.96 -12.72
CA PRO A 183 -10.38 -9.80 -13.52
C PRO A 183 -11.62 -9.20 -14.21
N PRO A 184 -11.88 -7.90 -14.10
CA PRO A 184 -12.92 -7.23 -14.86
C PRO A 184 -12.49 -7.01 -16.33
N PRO A 185 -13.42 -6.61 -17.22
CA PRO A 185 -13.08 -6.09 -18.54
C PRO A 185 -12.10 -4.89 -18.45
N ARG A 186 -11.33 -4.63 -19.50
CA ARG A 186 -10.39 -3.49 -19.54
C ARG A 186 -11.08 -2.19 -19.90
N ALA A 187 -10.59 -1.07 -19.36
CA ALA A 187 -10.86 0.25 -19.90
C ALA A 187 -9.69 0.72 -20.78
N ALA A 188 -9.99 1.31 -21.94
CA ALA A 188 -8.97 1.92 -22.80
C ALA A 188 -8.38 3.21 -22.21
N GLY A 189 -9.10 3.87 -21.30
CA GLY A 189 -8.73 5.15 -20.68
C GLY A 189 -7.69 5.04 -19.56
N GLU A 190 -7.36 6.19 -18.98
CA GLU A 190 -6.41 6.31 -17.87
C GLU A 190 -7.13 6.63 -16.55
N PRO A 191 -6.64 6.12 -15.41
CA PRO A 191 -7.18 6.45 -14.10
C PRO A 191 -6.75 7.86 -13.68
N PRO A 192 -7.58 8.60 -12.94
CA PRO A 192 -7.25 9.98 -12.54
C PRO A 192 -6.06 9.99 -11.56
N ASP A 193 -5.15 10.96 -11.69
CA ASP A 193 -3.97 11.11 -10.80
C ASP A 193 -4.34 11.20 -9.30
N ALA A 194 -5.56 11.69 -9.00
CA ALA A 194 -6.12 11.70 -7.66
C ALA A 194 -6.22 10.29 -7.03
N LEU A 195 -6.32 9.21 -7.83
CA LEU A 195 -6.34 7.83 -7.36
C LEU A 195 -5.04 7.45 -6.64
N PHE A 196 -3.91 7.94 -7.14
CA PHE A 196 -2.57 7.55 -6.67
C PHE A 196 -1.93 8.55 -5.71
N THR A 197 -2.57 9.70 -5.47
CA THR A 197 -2.04 10.77 -4.62
C THR A 197 -2.25 10.46 -3.13
N PRO A 198 -1.23 10.08 -2.34
CA PRO A 198 -1.42 9.75 -0.93
C PRO A 198 -1.80 11.00 -0.13
N GLY A 199 -2.81 10.90 0.73
CA GLY A 199 -3.29 12.04 1.53
C GLY A 199 -4.00 13.15 0.72
N GLY A 200 -4.10 13.03 -0.60
CA GLY A 200 -4.88 13.97 -1.42
C GLY A 200 -6.36 13.94 -1.05
N PRO A 201 -7.12 15.04 -1.28
CA PRO A 201 -8.54 15.09 -1.00
C PRO A 201 -9.31 13.98 -1.73
N LEU A 202 -10.48 13.64 -1.21
CA LEU A 202 -11.41 12.68 -1.79
C LEU A 202 -12.83 13.26 -1.76
N PRO A 203 -13.65 13.00 -2.79
CA PRO A 203 -15.08 13.28 -2.70
C PRO A 203 -15.74 12.41 -1.62
N PRO A 204 -16.94 12.78 -1.14
CA PRO A 204 -17.77 11.90 -0.32
C PRO A 204 -17.93 10.52 -0.99
N PRO A 205 -17.88 9.41 -0.22
CA PRO A 205 -17.97 8.07 -0.78
C PRO A 205 -19.35 7.86 -1.42
N ALA A 206 -19.37 7.43 -2.68
CA ALA A 206 -20.62 7.09 -3.36
C ALA A 206 -21.35 5.95 -2.61
N PRO A 207 -22.70 5.95 -2.55
CA PRO A 207 -23.46 4.91 -1.86
C PRO A 207 -23.10 3.51 -2.38
N HIS A 208 -23.18 2.51 -1.49
CA HIS A 208 -22.95 1.13 -1.88
C HIS A 208 -24.19 0.55 -2.55
N ARG A 209 -24.00 -0.06 -3.72
CA ARG A 209 -25.02 -0.85 -4.43
C ARG A 209 -24.53 -2.29 -4.48
N PRO A 210 -25.05 -3.19 -3.62
CA PRO A 210 -24.75 -4.61 -3.68
C PRO A 210 -25.09 -5.18 -5.07
N GLY A 211 -24.30 -6.15 -5.54
CA GLY A 211 -24.56 -6.82 -6.82
C GLY A 211 -24.30 -5.99 -8.08
N ALA A 212 -23.75 -4.77 -7.98
CA ALA A 212 -23.34 -4.00 -9.15
C ALA A 212 -22.22 -4.74 -9.92
N VAL A 213 -22.44 -4.97 -11.21
CA VAL A 213 -21.42 -5.55 -12.11
C VAL A 213 -20.18 -4.63 -12.13
N PRO A 214 -18.96 -5.16 -11.97
CA PRO A 214 -17.74 -4.35 -12.07
C PRO A 214 -17.65 -3.62 -13.41
N GLY A 215 -17.40 -2.32 -13.34
CA GLY A 215 -17.05 -1.52 -14.51
C GLY A 215 -15.66 -1.91 -15.05
N PRO A 216 -15.32 -1.47 -16.26
CA PRO A 216 -14.04 -1.78 -16.86
C PRO A 216 -12.87 -1.15 -16.07
N ASP A 217 -11.75 -1.87 -15.95
CA ASP A 217 -10.59 -1.47 -15.16
C ASP A 217 -9.61 -0.57 -15.94
N PRO A 218 -9.42 0.70 -15.52
CA PRO A 218 -8.40 1.60 -16.08
C PRO A 218 -6.98 1.39 -15.54
N LEU A 219 -6.71 0.53 -14.56
CA LEU A 219 -5.36 0.46 -13.95
C LEU A 219 -4.23 0.10 -14.94
N ALA A 220 -4.50 -0.66 -15.99
CA ALA A 220 -3.54 -0.87 -17.08
C ALA A 220 -3.09 0.47 -17.75
N GLY A 221 -3.98 1.48 -17.78
CA GLY A 221 -3.65 2.85 -18.19
C GLY A 221 -2.59 3.53 -17.32
N ALA A 222 -2.46 3.18 -16.03
CA ALA A 222 -1.46 3.77 -15.14
C ALA A 222 -0.02 3.43 -15.56
N LEU A 223 0.21 2.26 -16.16
CA LEU A 223 1.53 1.88 -16.72
C LEU A 223 1.89 2.75 -17.93
N ARG A 224 0.94 3.00 -18.83
CA ARG A 224 1.11 3.89 -20.00
C ARG A 224 1.34 5.35 -19.57
N MET A 225 0.57 5.82 -18.60
CA MET A 225 0.72 7.14 -17.97
C MET A 225 2.11 7.31 -17.33
N ALA A 226 2.58 6.31 -16.59
CA ALA A 226 3.92 6.31 -15.98
C ALA A 226 5.04 6.25 -17.02
N ALA A 227 4.91 5.44 -18.08
CA ALA A 227 5.89 5.35 -19.16
C ALA A 227 6.14 6.69 -19.87
N ARG A 228 5.09 7.52 -20.05
CA ARG A 228 5.24 8.88 -20.61
C ARG A 228 5.93 9.86 -19.65
N ARG A 229 5.83 9.65 -18.34
CA ARG A 229 6.51 10.45 -17.30
C ARG A 229 7.93 9.96 -16.99
N ALA A 230 8.38 8.85 -17.58
CA ALA A 230 9.72 8.31 -17.41
C ALA A 230 10.79 9.17 -18.10
N ALA A 231 11.59 9.86 -17.28
CA ALA A 231 12.71 10.73 -17.69
C ALA A 231 13.99 10.43 -16.87
N GLY A 232 15.12 10.95 -17.32
CA GLY A 232 16.42 10.77 -16.68
C GLY A 232 17.05 9.38 -16.87
N PRO A 233 18.15 9.07 -16.14
CA PRO A 233 18.98 7.88 -16.37
C PRO A 233 18.25 6.53 -16.27
N HIS A 234 17.19 6.46 -15.47
CA HIS A 234 16.41 5.25 -15.25
C HIS A 234 15.23 5.07 -16.23
N ALA A 235 15.01 6.02 -17.14
CA ALA A 235 13.86 5.99 -18.06
C ALA A 235 13.79 4.74 -18.95
N PRO A 236 14.89 4.21 -19.54
CA PRO A 236 14.83 2.97 -20.33
C PRO A 236 14.35 1.79 -19.49
N ALA A 237 15.01 1.53 -18.35
CA ALA A 237 14.64 0.45 -17.44
C ALA A 237 13.20 0.55 -16.91
N LEU A 238 12.69 1.76 -16.68
CA LEU A 238 11.27 1.96 -16.33
C LEU A 238 10.35 1.59 -17.50
N ARG A 239 10.62 2.10 -18.72
CA ARG A 239 9.80 1.83 -19.90
C ARG A 239 9.77 0.34 -20.24
N ASP A 240 10.90 -0.36 -20.16
CA ASP A 240 10.96 -1.82 -20.37
C ASP A 240 10.05 -2.57 -19.39
N ARG A 241 10.06 -2.18 -18.11
CA ARG A 241 9.22 -2.78 -17.06
C ARG A 241 7.75 -2.47 -17.28
N PHE A 242 7.41 -1.24 -17.63
CA PHE A 242 6.03 -0.84 -17.93
C PHE A 242 5.49 -1.54 -19.19
N ALA A 243 6.33 -1.73 -20.23
CA ALA A 243 5.96 -2.45 -21.44
C ALA A 243 5.75 -3.95 -21.16
N LEU A 244 6.68 -4.61 -20.46
CA LEU A 244 6.57 -6.01 -20.05
C LEU A 244 5.29 -6.27 -19.23
N LEU A 245 5.01 -5.41 -18.24
CA LEU A 245 3.83 -5.53 -17.40
C LEU A 245 2.55 -5.12 -18.14
N GLY A 246 2.64 -4.22 -19.12
CA GLY A 246 1.53 -3.88 -20.03
C GLY A 246 1.12 -5.07 -20.88
N ALA A 247 2.07 -5.73 -21.54
CA ALA A 247 1.82 -6.95 -22.30
C ALA A 247 1.31 -8.11 -21.43
N ALA A 248 1.85 -8.27 -20.22
CA ALA A 248 1.37 -9.26 -19.25
C ALA A 248 -0.04 -8.92 -18.72
N PHE A 249 -0.40 -7.64 -18.66
CA PHE A 249 -1.79 -7.24 -18.55
C PHE A 249 -2.56 -7.71 -19.79
N ASP A 250 -2.19 -7.33 -21.02
CA ASP A 250 -2.98 -7.60 -22.23
C ASP A 250 -3.32 -9.09 -22.41
N GLY A 251 -2.36 -9.99 -22.18
CA GLY A 251 -2.58 -11.46 -22.18
C GLY A 251 -3.49 -12.02 -21.06
N LEU A 252 -4.06 -11.20 -20.16
CA LEU A 252 -5.10 -11.66 -19.22
C LEU A 252 -6.42 -12.00 -19.92
N GLY A 253 -6.67 -11.49 -21.13
CA GLY A 253 -7.93 -11.68 -21.86
C GLY A 253 -8.01 -12.99 -22.64
N ASP A 254 -6.86 -13.60 -22.97
CA ASP A 254 -6.76 -14.71 -23.91
C ASP A 254 -6.87 -16.10 -23.25
N GLY A 255 -7.16 -16.15 -21.94
CA GLY A 255 -7.13 -17.37 -21.13
C GLY A 255 -8.39 -17.63 -20.31
N ASP A 256 -9.17 -18.61 -20.79
CA ASP A 256 -10.07 -19.47 -20.01
C ASP A 256 -11.28 -18.82 -19.30
N GLY A 257 -12.39 -18.74 -20.06
CA GLY A 257 -13.76 -18.79 -19.50
C GLY A 257 -14.25 -20.21 -19.15
N ASP A 258 -13.36 -21.21 -19.17
CA ASP A 258 -13.66 -22.66 -19.18
C ASP A 258 -14.11 -23.24 -17.80
N GLY A 259 -14.39 -22.36 -16.83
CA GLY A 259 -14.98 -22.71 -15.53
C GLY A 259 -14.04 -23.36 -14.50
N ASP A 260 -12.83 -23.78 -14.87
CA ASP A 260 -11.86 -24.40 -13.95
C ASP A 260 -11.46 -23.47 -12.78
N PRO A 261 -11.78 -23.83 -11.51
CA PRO A 261 -11.41 -23.03 -10.34
C PRO A 261 -9.91 -22.83 -10.14
N VAL A 262 -9.07 -23.76 -10.61
CA VAL A 262 -7.60 -23.68 -10.46
C VAL A 262 -7.05 -22.62 -11.42
N ARG A 263 -7.42 -22.68 -12.70
CA ARG A 263 -7.08 -21.63 -13.69
C ARG A 263 -7.63 -20.27 -13.29
N ALA A 264 -8.89 -20.19 -12.84
CA ALA A 264 -9.49 -18.94 -12.36
C ALA A 264 -8.73 -18.36 -11.16
N GLY A 265 -8.28 -19.20 -10.21
CA GLY A 265 -7.43 -18.79 -9.10
C GLY A 265 -6.06 -18.26 -9.54
N ALA A 266 -5.41 -18.95 -10.49
CA ALA A 266 -4.12 -18.53 -11.05
C ALA A 266 -4.23 -17.25 -11.90
N LEU A 267 -5.36 -17.02 -12.58
CA LEU A 267 -5.66 -15.78 -13.27
C LEU A 267 -5.87 -14.62 -12.28
N GLY A 268 -6.60 -14.86 -11.18
CA GLY A 268 -6.81 -13.87 -10.13
C GLY A 268 -5.54 -13.47 -9.38
N GLU A 269 -4.62 -14.40 -9.09
CA GLU A 269 -3.30 -14.06 -8.53
C GLU A 269 -2.48 -13.20 -9.51
N ARG A 270 -2.45 -13.57 -10.80
CA ARG A 270 -1.76 -12.79 -11.85
C ARG A 270 -2.32 -11.37 -11.96
N TYR A 271 -3.65 -11.23 -12.03
CA TYR A 271 -4.31 -9.92 -12.01
C TYR A 271 -3.98 -9.12 -10.74
N ALA A 272 -4.00 -9.75 -9.56
CA ALA A 272 -3.69 -9.07 -8.30
C ALA A 272 -2.25 -8.51 -8.25
N LEU A 273 -1.28 -9.27 -8.76
CA LEU A 273 0.11 -8.83 -8.93
C LEU A 273 0.23 -7.67 -9.94
N LEU A 274 -0.48 -7.75 -11.05
CA LEU A 274 -0.48 -6.71 -12.10
C LEU A 274 -1.10 -5.39 -11.61
N VAL A 275 -2.24 -5.41 -10.91
CA VAL A 275 -2.81 -4.18 -10.31
C VAL A 275 -1.95 -3.60 -9.19
N SER A 276 -1.18 -4.43 -8.49
CA SER A 276 -0.16 -3.96 -7.53
C SER A 276 0.94 -3.16 -8.25
N ALA A 277 1.47 -3.68 -9.37
CA ALA A 277 2.44 -2.96 -10.19
C ALA A 277 1.89 -1.66 -10.79
N ALA A 278 0.66 -1.69 -11.33
CA ALA A 278 -0.02 -0.49 -11.82
C ALA A 278 -0.22 0.56 -10.72
N SER A 279 -0.58 0.13 -9.50
CA SER A 279 -0.70 1.02 -8.34
C SER A 279 0.64 1.67 -8.00
N CYS A 280 1.75 0.91 -8.02
CA CYS A 280 3.10 1.46 -7.81
C CYS A 280 3.47 2.49 -8.89
N ALA A 281 3.23 2.16 -10.16
CA ALA A 281 3.52 3.02 -11.30
C ALA A 281 2.73 4.34 -11.22
N GLY A 282 1.43 4.27 -10.88
CA GLY A 282 0.59 5.44 -10.67
C GLY A 282 1.05 6.32 -9.51
N VAL A 283 1.44 5.72 -8.36
CA VAL A 283 1.96 6.46 -7.20
C VAL A 283 3.25 7.20 -7.53
N TRP A 284 4.20 6.53 -8.19
CA TRP A 284 5.43 7.15 -8.66
C TRP A 284 5.15 8.26 -9.68
N ALA A 285 4.26 8.01 -10.65
CA ALA A 285 3.89 8.98 -11.68
C ALA A 285 3.24 10.24 -11.09
N ALA A 286 2.39 10.09 -10.07
CA ALA A 286 1.78 11.22 -9.36
C ALA A 286 2.80 11.96 -8.46
N ALA A 287 3.74 11.26 -7.83
CA ALA A 287 4.80 11.89 -7.05
C ALA A 287 5.75 12.72 -7.94
N THR A 288 6.17 12.16 -9.07
CA THR A 288 7.00 12.83 -10.07
C THR A 288 6.31 14.07 -10.64
N ALA A 289 4.99 14.01 -10.89
CA ALA A 289 4.23 15.13 -11.44
C ALA A 289 3.99 16.29 -10.46
N ARG A 290 4.06 16.08 -9.13
CA ARG A 290 3.71 17.11 -8.16
C ARG A 290 4.82 18.13 -7.91
N ASP A 291 6.05 17.67 -7.70
CA ASP A 291 7.24 18.51 -7.53
C ASP A 291 8.56 17.82 -7.95
N GLY A 292 8.52 16.53 -8.35
CA GLY A 292 9.72 15.71 -8.59
C GLY A 292 10.58 15.42 -7.34
N ALA A 293 10.34 16.10 -6.23
CA ALA A 293 11.13 16.02 -5.00
C ALA A 293 10.67 14.88 -4.07
N GLY A 294 11.64 14.26 -3.40
CA GLY A 294 11.41 13.26 -2.34
C GLY A 294 11.43 11.81 -2.82
N PHE A 295 11.45 10.88 -1.84
CA PHE A 295 11.70 9.46 -2.08
C PHE A 295 10.72 8.79 -3.05
N LEU A 296 9.43 9.17 -3.04
CA LEU A 296 8.43 8.53 -3.90
C LEU A 296 8.57 8.88 -5.40
N ALA A 297 9.18 10.02 -5.73
CA ALA A 297 9.53 10.36 -7.11
C ALA A 297 10.81 9.65 -7.58
N HIS A 298 11.65 9.16 -6.66
CA HIS A 298 12.89 8.47 -7.00
C HIS A 298 12.60 7.05 -7.53
N PRO A 299 13.10 6.66 -8.72
CA PRO A 299 12.70 5.42 -9.39
C PRO A 299 13.22 4.13 -8.75
N ALA A 300 14.19 4.23 -7.83
CA ALA A 300 14.79 3.07 -7.17
C ALA A 300 13.76 2.14 -6.49
N TRP A 301 12.81 2.68 -5.73
CA TRP A 301 11.80 1.87 -5.03
C TRP A 301 10.82 1.22 -5.99
N LEU A 302 10.43 1.96 -7.04
CA LEU A 302 9.54 1.46 -8.08
C LEU A 302 10.21 0.31 -8.83
N LEU A 303 11.44 0.48 -9.31
CA LEU A 303 12.16 -0.58 -10.01
C LEU A 303 12.33 -1.83 -9.12
N THR A 304 12.67 -1.69 -7.84
CA THR A 304 12.73 -2.83 -6.92
C THR A 304 11.36 -3.51 -6.73
N ALA A 305 10.26 -2.76 -6.67
CA ALA A 305 8.91 -3.33 -6.60
C ALA A 305 8.52 -4.05 -7.91
N LEU A 306 8.77 -3.43 -9.07
CA LEU A 306 8.44 -3.99 -10.38
C LEU A 306 9.27 -5.24 -10.71
N ASP A 307 10.59 -5.22 -10.48
CA ASP A 307 11.46 -6.39 -10.70
C ASP A 307 11.02 -7.59 -9.82
N ARG A 308 10.56 -7.32 -8.58
CA ARG A 308 10.01 -8.36 -7.68
C ARG A 308 8.62 -8.86 -8.12
N THR A 309 7.76 -8.00 -8.62
CA THR A 309 6.45 -8.40 -9.16
C THR A 309 6.59 -9.20 -10.46
N ALA A 310 7.47 -8.79 -11.38
CA ALA A 310 7.80 -9.57 -12.57
C ALA A 310 8.33 -10.97 -12.22
N THR A 311 9.21 -11.07 -11.21
CA THR A 311 9.70 -12.36 -10.69
C THR A 311 8.55 -13.26 -10.20
N ARG A 312 7.53 -12.70 -9.54
CA ARG A 312 6.36 -13.45 -9.03
C ARG A 312 5.39 -13.87 -10.12
N LEU A 313 5.34 -13.11 -11.21
CA LEU A 313 4.56 -13.43 -12.40
C LEU A 313 5.26 -14.44 -13.33
N GLY A 314 6.51 -14.82 -13.03
CA GLY A 314 7.32 -15.69 -13.92
C GLY A 314 7.71 -14.99 -15.23
N LEU A 315 7.82 -13.65 -15.23
CA LEU A 315 8.13 -12.89 -16.43
C LEU A 315 9.65 -12.72 -16.60
N ASP A 316 10.21 -13.40 -17.59
CA ASP A 316 11.59 -13.26 -18.02
C ASP A 316 11.79 -11.97 -18.82
N GLY A 317 12.01 -10.86 -18.11
CA GLY A 317 12.46 -9.60 -18.68
C GLY A 317 13.99 -9.46 -18.65
N PRO A 318 14.56 -8.37 -19.23
CA PRO A 318 15.98 -8.02 -19.10
C PRO A 318 16.33 -7.64 -17.65
N ARG A 319 16.54 -8.67 -16.84
CA ARG A 319 16.90 -8.59 -15.42
C ARG A 319 18.40 -8.30 -15.30
N PRO A 320 18.84 -7.33 -14.49
CA PRO A 320 20.25 -7.25 -14.14
C PRO A 320 20.67 -8.53 -13.41
N ALA A 321 21.82 -9.11 -13.78
CA ALA A 321 22.28 -10.40 -13.25
C ALA A 321 22.45 -10.42 -11.72
N ALA A 322 22.62 -9.24 -11.09
CA ALA A 322 22.60 -9.05 -9.66
C ALA A 322 21.61 -7.93 -9.26
N PRO A 323 21.09 -7.93 -8.01
CA PRO A 323 20.38 -6.79 -7.46
C PRO A 323 21.26 -5.54 -7.47
N ASP A 324 20.72 -4.42 -7.94
CA ASP A 324 21.37 -3.12 -7.94
C ASP A 324 21.68 -2.66 -6.50
N PRO A 325 22.97 -2.57 -6.10
CA PRO A 325 23.35 -2.30 -4.71
C PRO A 325 23.01 -0.86 -4.29
N ASP A 326 22.98 0.08 -5.23
CA ASP A 326 22.68 1.48 -4.94
C ASP A 326 21.18 1.69 -4.73
N ARG A 327 20.31 0.98 -5.47
CA ARG A 327 18.88 0.91 -5.13
C ARG A 327 18.67 0.37 -3.71
N ALA A 328 19.30 -0.75 -3.37
CA ALA A 328 19.19 -1.34 -2.04
C ALA A 328 19.67 -0.38 -0.93
N ARG A 329 20.76 0.36 -1.18
CA ARG A 329 21.29 1.39 -0.28
C ARG A 329 20.33 2.57 -0.08
N LEU A 330 19.71 3.07 -1.15
CA LEU A 330 18.74 4.17 -1.09
C LEU A 330 17.48 3.78 -0.31
N LEU A 331 16.93 2.58 -0.56
CA LEU A 331 15.75 2.07 0.15
C LEU A 331 16.04 1.88 1.65
N LEU A 332 17.22 1.35 1.98
CA LEU A 332 17.66 1.20 3.36
C LEU A 332 17.85 2.55 4.07
N ALA A 333 18.43 3.53 3.38
CA ALA A 333 18.63 4.88 3.93
C ALA A 333 17.29 5.55 4.26
N GLU A 334 16.31 5.48 3.36
CA GLU A 334 14.95 5.98 3.59
C GLU A 334 14.27 5.26 4.76
N ALA A 335 14.31 3.92 4.79
CA ALA A 335 13.68 3.15 5.87
C ALA A 335 14.29 3.50 7.24
N VAL A 336 15.61 3.66 7.33
CA VAL A 336 16.31 4.12 8.55
C VAL A 336 15.92 5.55 8.91
N ALA A 337 15.83 6.46 7.93
CA ALA A 337 15.41 7.85 8.17
C ALA A 337 13.97 7.91 8.75
N ARG A 338 13.03 7.15 8.18
CA ARG A 338 11.66 7.04 8.68
C ARG A 338 11.58 6.48 10.10
N VAL A 339 12.34 5.42 10.42
CA VAL A 339 12.38 4.86 11.78
C VAL A 339 12.93 5.89 12.78
N ARG A 340 14.02 6.58 12.45
CA ARG A 340 14.59 7.65 13.29
C ARG A 340 13.66 8.85 13.46
N GLY A 341 12.94 9.23 12.40
CA GLY A 341 11.92 10.30 12.42
C GLY A 341 10.59 9.90 13.07
N GLY A 342 10.43 8.65 13.51
CA GLY A 342 9.16 8.17 14.06
C GLY A 342 8.02 8.04 13.03
N LEU A 343 8.34 8.00 11.74
CA LEU A 343 7.39 7.96 10.62
C LEU A 343 7.04 6.53 10.21
N ALA A 344 5.82 6.33 9.68
CA ALA A 344 5.38 5.09 9.05
C ALA A 344 6.27 4.72 7.84
N LEU A 345 6.48 3.43 7.62
CA LEU A 345 7.21 2.88 6.49
C LEU A 345 6.34 2.80 5.22
N GLY A 346 5.00 2.80 5.34
CA GLY A 346 4.09 2.97 4.20
C GLY A 346 4.23 4.31 3.47
N LEU A 347 3.67 4.43 2.26
CA LEU A 347 3.76 5.57 1.35
C LEU A 347 3.45 6.92 2.01
N GLY A 348 2.47 6.97 2.91
CA GLY A 348 2.03 8.21 3.53
C GLY A 348 3.00 8.82 4.55
N ALA A 349 4.04 8.11 4.97
CA ALA A 349 5.06 8.55 5.95
C ALA A 349 4.49 9.25 7.21
N ALA A 350 3.26 8.93 7.60
CA ALA A 350 2.56 9.59 8.71
C ALA A 350 3.23 9.29 10.07
N PRO A 351 3.06 10.14 11.10
CA PRO A 351 3.57 9.86 12.45
C PRO A 351 3.11 8.48 12.95
N SER A 352 4.06 7.62 13.32
CA SER A 352 3.76 6.28 13.81
C SER A 352 3.19 6.34 15.22
N ALA A 353 2.23 5.48 15.55
CA ALA A 353 1.47 5.55 16.80
C ALA A 353 2.32 5.32 18.08
N GLY A 354 3.54 4.78 17.96
CA GLY A 354 4.51 4.66 19.06
C GLY A 354 5.46 5.85 19.19
N GLY A 355 5.49 6.77 18.22
CA GLY A 355 6.39 7.91 18.16
C GLY A 355 5.94 9.11 18.98
N ARG A 356 5.56 8.94 20.25
CA ARG A 356 5.55 10.09 21.16
C ARG A 356 7.00 10.47 21.44
N ARG A 357 7.44 11.63 20.95
CA ARG A 357 8.56 12.33 21.57
C ARG A 357 8.25 12.41 23.08
N PRO A 358 9.20 12.10 23.98
CA PRO A 358 9.04 12.57 25.36
C PRO A 358 8.86 14.08 25.28
N ALA A 359 7.81 14.60 25.92
CA ALA A 359 7.69 16.04 26.07
C ALA A 359 8.97 16.51 26.78
N ALA A 360 9.62 17.54 26.25
CA ALA A 360 10.63 18.24 27.01
C ALA A 360 9.92 18.78 28.26
N ALA A 361 10.28 18.26 29.43
CA ALA A 361 9.89 18.89 30.69
C ALA A 361 10.50 20.30 30.71
N PRO A 362 9.77 21.30 31.23
CA PRO A 362 10.26 22.67 31.35
C PRO A 362 11.46 22.78 32.30
#